data_AF-A0A959XB63-F1
#
_entry.id   AF-A0A959XB63-F1
#
_cell.length_a   1.000
_cell.length_b   1.000
_cell.length_c   1.000
_cell.angle_alpha   90.00
_cell.angle_beta   90.00
_cell.angle_gamma   90.00
#
_symmetry.space_group_name_H-M   'P 1'
#
loop_
_entity.id
_entity.type
_entity.pdbx_description
1 polymer ?
#
loop_
_entity_poly.entity_id
_entity_poly.type
_entity_poly.pdbx_seq_one_letter_code
_entity_poly.pdbx_strand_id
1 'polypeptide(L)' 'FRTTDVTGVVTLPEGREMVMPGDNTDMSVELIQPIAMEDGLRFAIREGGRTVGAGRVTKITK' A
#
# COMPACT_ATOMS: atom_id res chain seq x y z
N PHE A 1 9.71 -4.66 -13.46
CA PHE A 1 10.54 -4.54 -12.26
C PHE A 1 9.64 -4.53 -11.03
N ARG A 2 9.61 -5.59 -10.22
CA ARG A 2 8.67 -5.77 -9.09
C ARG A 2 9.20 -6.70 -7.98
N THR A 3 10.51 -6.73 -7.73
CA THR A 3 11.15 -7.75 -6.87
C THR A 3 11.60 -7.22 -5.51
N THR A 4 11.35 -5.95 -5.20
CA THR A 4 11.82 -5.33 -3.95
C THR A 4 10.65 -5.11 -3.01
N ASP A 5 10.75 -5.69 -1.82
CA ASP A 5 9.88 -5.34 -0.70
C ASP A 5 10.43 -4.07 -0.05
N VAL A 6 9.61 -3.04 0.09
CA VAL A 6 9.95 -1.79 0.78
C VAL A 6 8.90 -1.55 1.86
N THR A 7 9.37 -1.34 3.09
CA THR A 7 8.49 -1.03 4.22
C THR A 7 7.83 0.33 4.00
N GLY A 8 6.56 0.44 4.35
CA GLY A 8 5.84 1.71 4.35
C GLY A 8 4.93 1.83 5.56
N VAL A 9 4.59 3.07 5.89
CA VAL A 9 3.59 3.41 6.91
C VAL A 9 2.27 3.67 6.21
N VAL A 10 1.20 3.03 6.70
CA VAL A 10 -0.15 3.18 6.17
C VAL A 10 -0.93 4.15 7.04
N THR A 11 -1.63 5.10 6.43
CA THR A 11 -2.61 5.96 7.10
C THR A 11 -3.98 5.72 6.48
N LEU A 12 -4.95 5.43 7.34
CA LEU A 12 -6.33 5.22 6.96
C LEU A 12 -7.08 6.56 6.86
N PRO A 13 -8.18 6.63 6.09
CA PRO A 13 -9.03 7.81 6.03
C PRO A 13 -9.55 8.21 7.42
N GLU A 14 -9.85 9.49 7.61
CA GLU A 14 -10.47 9.98 8.85
C GLU A 14 -11.77 9.20 9.17
N GLY A 15 -11.95 8.84 10.44
CA GLY A 15 -13.09 8.04 10.88
C GLY A 15 -12.97 6.53 10.59
N ARG A 16 -11.88 6.08 9.95
CA ARG A 16 -11.60 4.65 9.70
C ARG A 16 -10.49 4.16 10.62
N GLU A 17 -10.86 3.55 11.74
CA GLU A 17 -9.89 3.02 12.70
C GLU A 17 -9.29 1.67 12.30
N MET A 18 -10.02 0.87 11.52
CA MET A 18 -9.61 -0.49 11.16
C MET A 18 -10.16 -0.90 9.79
N VAL A 19 -9.44 -1.80 9.12
CA VAL A 19 -9.83 -2.43 7.86
C VAL A 19 -9.91 -3.94 8.10
N MET A 20 -11.06 -4.55 7.80
CA MET A 20 -11.28 -5.97 8.04
C MET A 20 -10.88 -6.80 6.81
N PRO A 21 -10.54 -8.10 6.99
CA PRO A 21 -10.31 -8.99 5.85
C PRO A 21 -11.52 -9.02 4.90
N GLY A 22 -11.28 -8.73 3.63
CA GLY A 22 -12.32 -8.66 2.59
C GLY A 22 -12.83 -7.24 2.29
N ASP A 23 -12.49 -6.25 3.11
CA ASP A 23 -12.83 -4.86 2.85
C ASP A 23 -11.94 -4.25 1.76
N ASN A 24 -12.52 -3.35 0.98
CA ASN A 24 -11.79 -2.42 0.11
C ASN A 24 -11.75 -1.05 0.77
N THR A 25 -10.59 -0.40 0.74
CA THR A 25 -10.41 0.95 1.27
C THR A 25 -9.35 1.69 0.48
N ASP A 26 -9.52 2.99 0.36
CA ASP A 26 -8.41 3.88 0.02
C ASP A 26 -7.54 4.09 1.26
N MET A 27 -6.24 4.28 1.04
CA MET A 27 -5.24 4.55 2.08
C MET A 27 -4.07 5.33 1.50
N SER A 28 -3.42 6.17 2.30
CA SER A 28 -2.13 6.74 1.95
C SER A 28 -1.01 5.88 2.49
N VAL A 29 0.06 5.73 1.71
CA VAL A 29 1.23 4.93 2.07
C VAL A 29 2.49 5.77 1.89
N GLU A 30 3.26 5.92 2.96
CA GLU A 30 4.57 6.56 2.95
C GLU A 30 5.66 5.48 2.97
N LEU A 31 6.50 5.42 1.93
CA LEU A 31 7.57 4.42 1.84
C LEU A 31 8.85 4.92 2.50
N ILE A 32 9.56 4.05 3.23
CA ILE A 32 10.84 4.43 3.87
C ILE A 32 11.97 4.71 2.88
N GLN A 33 11.82 4.23 1.65
CA GLN A 33 12.77 4.41 0.56
C GLN A 33 12.01 4.75 -0.73
N PRO A 34 12.57 5.63 -1.58
CA PRO A 34 11.94 5.98 -2.85
C PRO A 34 11.95 4.77 -3.79
N ILE A 35 10.81 4.54 -4.45
CA ILE A 35 10.64 3.52 -5.48
C ILE A 35 10.06 4.19 -6.72
N ALA A 36 10.61 3.81 -7.88
CA ALA A 36 10.03 4.19 -9.15
C ALA A 36 8.63 3.57 -9.28
N MET A 37 7.61 4.41 -9.40
CA MET A 37 6.22 4.02 -9.47
C MET A 37 5.44 4.91 -10.43
N GLU A 38 4.31 4.39 -10.91
CA GLU A 38 3.41 5.04 -11.85
C GLU A 38 1.97 4.85 -11.38
N ASP A 39 1.09 5.80 -11.71
CA ASP A 39 -0.33 5.65 -11.45
C ASP A 39 -0.87 4.41 -12.16
N GLY A 40 -1.63 3.63 -11.42
CA GLY A 40 -2.18 2.38 -11.88
C GLY A 40 -1.27 1.15 -11.71
N LEU A 41 -0.05 1.31 -11.20
CA LEU A 41 0.83 0.20 -10.84
C LEU A 41 0.17 -0.68 -9.76
N ARG A 42 0.16 -1.99 -9.97
CA ARG A 42 -0.34 -2.97 -8.98
C ARG A 42 0.76 -3.37 -8.02
N PHE A 43 0.41 -3.53 -6.75
CA PHE A 43 1.31 -3.96 -5.68
C PHE A 43 0.61 -4.96 -4.75
N ALA A 44 1.41 -5.64 -3.92
CA ALA A 44 0.95 -6.50 -2.84
C ALA A 44 1.45 -5.94 -1.51
N ILE A 45 0.64 -6.10 -0.45
CA ILE A 45 1.02 -5.77 0.92
C ILE A 45 1.39 -7.09 1.60
N ARG A 46 2.58 -7.13 2.20
CA ARG A 46 3.11 -8.34 2.85
C ARG A 46 3.51 -8.05 4.28
N GLU A 47 3.12 -8.93 5.18
CA GLU A 47 3.50 -8.91 6.59
C GLU A 47 3.95 -10.32 7.00
N GLY A 48 5.09 -10.42 7.69
CA GLY A 48 5.63 -11.71 8.13
C GLY A 48 5.84 -12.73 6.99
N GLY A 49 6.13 -12.25 5.78
CA GLY A 49 6.32 -13.07 4.58
C GLY A 49 5.03 -13.51 3.86
N ARG A 50 3.84 -13.21 4.42
CA ARG A 50 2.53 -13.55 3.84
C ARG A 50 1.91 -12.33 3.16
N THR A 51 1.20 -12.57 2.05
CA THR A 51 0.40 -11.51 1.41
C THR A 51 -0.89 -11.30 2.20
N VAL A 52 -1.10 -10.08 2.66
CA VAL A 52 -2.27 -9.68 3.47
C VAL A 52 -3.21 -8.74 2.73
N GLY A 53 -2.75 -8.16 1.61
CA GLY A 53 -3.55 -7.28 0.78
C GLY A 53 -2.98 -7.12 -0.62
N ALA A 54 -3.79 -6.60 -1.52
CA ALA A 54 -3.39 -6.23 -2.88
C ALA A 54 -3.98 -4.86 -3.21
N GLY A 55 -3.23 -4.07 -3.96
CA GLY A 55 -3.60 -2.70 -4.25
C GLY A 55 -3.16 -2.24 -5.63
N ARG A 56 -3.62 -1.03 -5.97
CA ARG A 56 -3.23 -0.30 -7.17
C ARG A 56 -2.94 1.14 -6.76
N VAL A 57 -1.81 1.69 -7.22
CA VAL A 57 -1.48 3.10 -7.00
C VAL A 57 -2.55 3.94 -7.70
N THR A 58 -3.26 4.79 -6.95
CA THR A 58 -4.29 5.69 -7.50
C THR A 58 -3.73 7.07 -7.79
N LYS A 59 -2.77 7.52 -6.97
CA LYS A 59 -2.10 8.82 -7.11
C LYS A 59 -0.75 8.79 -6.39
N ILE A 60 0.29 9.32 -7.02
CA ILE A 60 1.60 9.55 -6.37
C ILE A 60 1.60 10.90 -5.67
N THR A 61 1.93 10.91 -4.38
CA THR A 61 2.15 12.12 -3.57
C THR A 61 3.64 12.24 -3.27
N LYS A 62 4.18 13.46 -3.29
CA LYS A 62 5.61 13.76 -3.10
C LYS A 62 5.84 14.41 -1.75
#